data_AF-A0A9X9I4X3-F1
#
_entry.id   AF-A0A9X9I4X3-F1
#
_cell.length_a   1.000
_cell.length_b   1.000
_cell.length_c   1.000
_cell.angle_alpha   90.00
_cell.angle_beta   90.00
_cell.angle_gamma   90.00
#
_symmetry.space_group_name_H-M   'P 1'
#
loop_
_entity.id
_entity.type
_entity.pdbx_description
1 polymer ?
#
loop_
_entity_poly.entity_id
_entity_poly.type
_entity_poly.pdbx_seq_one_letter_code
_entity_poly.pdbx_strand_id
1 'polypeptide(L)'
;MQISDRFDEAVKAYHQGTKNGNHLSAHILSYAFKAGKERGSNDFLDVETDEERARRYGIINTYLSDYEFMSPTVPDLDDIVPLPPAPLPEWDGKIAFQRWVEGNEPPKPSDELIKKLADKAGLDVKTGLPL
;
A
#
# COMPACT_ATOMS: atom_id res chain seq x y z
N MET A 1 -13.23 -26.11 8.24
CA MET A 1 -12.56 -25.12 7.38
C MET A 1 -12.42 -25.76 6.01
N GLN A 2 -13.16 -25.27 5.02
CA GLN A 2 -13.04 -25.74 3.63
C GLN A 2 -11.78 -25.14 3.00
N ILE A 3 -11.28 -25.74 1.90
CA ILE A 3 -10.07 -25.25 1.22
C ILE A 3 -10.28 -23.83 0.65
N SER A 4 -11.49 -23.52 0.17
CA SER A 4 -11.91 -22.18 -0.27
C SER A 4 -11.74 -21.13 0.82
N ASP A 5 -12.16 -21.43 2.05
CA ASP A 5 -12.06 -20.51 3.19
C ASP A 5 -10.59 -20.09 3.43
N ARG A 6 -9.65 -21.01 3.22
CA ARG A 6 -8.21 -20.76 3.39
C ARG A 6 -7.64 -19.86 2.29
N PHE A 7 -8.16 -19.95 1.07
CA PHE A 7 -7.74 -19.08 -0.02
C PHE A 7 -8.26 -17.66 0.16
N ASP A 8 -9.51 -17.49 0.61
CA ASP A 8 -10.06 -16.18 0.95
C ASP A 8 -9.27 -15.50 2.08
N GLU A 9 -8.90 -16.27 3.11
CA GLU A 9 -8.03 -15.78 4.20
C GLU A 9 -6.64 -15.41 3.68
N ALA A 10 -6.07 -16.20 2.77
CA ALA A 10 -4.76 -15.91 2.17
C ALA A 10 -4.79 -14.62 1.33
N VAL A 11 -5.81 -14.43 0.50
CA VAL A 11 -6.00 -13.19 -0.28
C VAL A 11 -6.06 -11.98 0.65
N LYS A 12 -6.83 -12.06 1.74
CA LYS A 12 -6.91 -10.97 2.75
C LYS A 12 -5.57 -10.72 3.44
N ALA A 13 -4.83 -11.79 3.78
CA ALA A 13 -3.53 -11.68 4.42
C ALA A 13 -2.50 -11.01 3.50
N TYR A 14 -2.41 -11.43 2.24
CA TYR A 14 -1.53 -10.77 1.27
C TYR A 14 -1.97 -9.33 1.02
N HIS A 15 -3.26 -9.06 0.94
CA HIS A 15 -3.77 -7.70 0.75
C HIS A 15 -3.36 -6.79 1.92
N GLN A 16 -3.46 -7.29 3.15
CA GLN A 16 -2.96 -6.59 4.33
C GLN A 16 -1.43 -6.44 4.32
N GLY A 17 -0.70 -7.44 3.83
CA GLY A 17 0.74 -7.37 3.60
C GLY A 17 1.11 -6.23 2.66
N THR A 18 0.38 -6.07 1.55
CA THR A 18 0.56 -4.97 0.60
C THR A 18 0.27 -3.61 1.25
N LYS A 19 -0.79 -3.48 2.06
CA LYS A 19 -1.04 -2.24 2.83
C LYS A 19 0.16 -1.85 3.71
N ASN A 20 0.81 -2.86 4.28
CA ASN A 20 1.97 -2.68 5.14
C ASN A 20 3.31 -2.57 4.36
N GLY A 21 3.27 -2.45 3.03
CA GLY A 21 4.45 -2.23 2.21
C GLY A 21 5.17 -3.50 1.75
N ASN A 22 4.65 -4.69 2.04
CA ASN A 22 5.29 -5.93 1.60
C ASN A 22 5.08 -6.13 0.09
N HIS A 23 6.11 -5.82 -0.70
CA HIS A 23 6.03 -5.89 -2.16
C HIS A 23 5.77 -7.32 -2.66
N LEU A 24 6.34 -8.35 -2.01
CA LEU A 24 6.08 -9.76 -2.35
C LEU A 24 4.60 -10.14 -2.21
N SER A 25 3.89 -9.58 -1.24
CA SER A 25 2.44 -9.80 -1.10
C SER A 25 1.68 -9.23 -2.29
N ALA A 26 2.08 -8.04 -2.80
CA ALA A 26 1.52 -7.49 -4.02
C ALA A 26 1.89 -8.33 -5.26
N HIS A 27 3.12 -8.86 -5.32
CA HIS A 27 3.53 -9.78 -6.38
C HIS A 27 2.63 -11.02 -6.45
N ILE A 28 2.42 -11.69 -5.31
CA ILE A 28 1.57 -12.89 -5.21
C ILE A 28 0.16 -12.57 -5.68
N LEU A 29 -0.43 -11.47 -5.22
CA LEU A 29 -1.78 -11.06 -5.66
C LEU A 29 -1.84 -10.74 -7.15
N SER A 30 -0.80 -10.10 -7.70
CA SER A 30 -0.71 -9.85 -9.14
C SER A 30 -0.76 -11.14 -9.95
N TYR A 31 -0.02 -12.17 -9.54
CA TYR A 31 0.01 -13.45 -10.25
C TYR A 31 -1.25 -14.27 -10.01
N ALA A 32 -1.80 -14.25 -8.79
CA ALA A 32 -3.05 -14.92 -8.45
C ALA A 32 -4.21 -14.42 -9.32
N PHE A 33 -4.42 -13.09 -9.41
CA PHE A 33 -5.49 -12.53 -10.24
C PHE A 33 -5.24 -12.68 -11.74
N LYS A 34 -3.97 -12.79 -12.17
CA LYS A 34 -3.64 -13.08 -13.57
C LYS A 34 -3.96 -14.52 -13.96
N ALA A 35 -3.60 -15.48 -13.10
CA ALA A 35 -3.83 -16.91 -13.35
C ALA A 35 -5.29 -17.34 -13.09
N GLY A 36 -5.98 -16.65 -12.18
CA GLY A 36 -7.34 -17.00 -11.76
C GLY A 36 -7.40 -18.41 -11.17
N LYS A 37 -8.26 -19.25 -11.74
CA LYS A 37 -8.52 -20.62 -11.27
C LYS A 37 -7.58 -21.69 -11.86
N GLU A 38 -6.58 -21.29 -12.64
CA GLU A 38 -5.61 -22.22 -13.19
C GLU A 38 -4.71 -22.81 -12.08
N ARG A 39 -4.95 -24.09 -11.76
CA ARG A 39 -4.18 -24.81 -10.74
C ARG A 39 -2.76 -25.09 -11.23
N GLY A 40 -1.77 -24.86 -10.37
CA GLY A 40 -0.37 -25.21 -10.62
C GLY A 40 0.60 -24.02 -10.67
N SER A 41 0.11 -22.78 -10.58
CA SER A 41 0.98 -21.63 -10.29
C SER A 41 1.39 -21.64 -8.81
N ASN A 42 2.60 -21.17 -8.52
CA ASN A 42 3.08 -21.04 -7.12
C ASN A 42 2.23 -20.03 -6.32
N ASP A 43 1.54 -19.12 -7.02
CA ASP A 43 0.74 -18.04 -6.46
C ASP A 43 -0.77 -18.33 -6.59
N PHE A 44 -1.17 -19.60 -6.72
CA PHE A 44 -2.57 -20.00 -6.88
C PHE A 44 -3.36 -19.71 -5.60
N LEU A 45 -4.39 -18.87 -5.72
CA LEU A 45 -5.29 -18.50 -4.61
C LEU A 45 -6.79 -18.68 -4.95
N ASP A 46 -7.12 -19.51 -5.94
CA ASP A 46 -8.52 -19.83 -6.32
C ASP A 46 -9.43 -18.61 -6.55
N VAL A 47 -8.86 -17.52 -7.07
CA VAL A 47 -9.57 -16.29 -7.41
C VAL A 47 -10.09 -16.33 -8.84
N GLU A 48 -11.09 -15.50 -9.16
CA GLU A 48 -11.44 -15.25 -10.57
C GLU A 48 -10.34 -14.43 -11.25
N THR A 49 -10.13 -14.69 -12.54
CA THR A 49 -9.21 -13.89 -13.35
C THR A 49 -9.68 -12.43 -13.39
N ASP A 50 -8.79 -11.50 -13.07
CA ASP A 50 -9.03 -10.06 -13.18
C ASP A 50 -7.73 -9.37 -13.60
N GLU A 51 -7.63 -9.07 -14.90
CA GLU A 51 -6.42 -8.52 -15.50
C GLU A 51 -6.08 -7.12 -14.98
N GLU A 52 -7.09 -6.28 -14.74
CA GLU A 52 -6.86 -4.93 -14.24
C GLU A 52 -6.42 -5.00 -12.77
N ARG A 53 -7.05 -5.82 -11.93
CA ARG A 53 -6.61 -6.04 -10.54
C ARG A 53 -5.18 -6.58 -10.49
N ALA A 54 -4.86 -7.55 -11.34
CA ALA A 54 -3.50 -8.05 -11.50
C ALA A 54 -2.52 -6.93 -11.89
N ARG A 55 -2.86 -6.10 -12.88
CA ARG A 55 -2.04 -4.97 -13.32
C ARG A 55 -1.79 -3.96 -12.19
N ARG A 56 -2.82 -3.62 -11.40
CA ARG A 56 -2.68 -2.67 -10.27
C ARG A 56 -1.73 -3.19 -9.20
N TYR A 57 -1.88 -4.45 -8.77
CA TYR A 57 -0.93 -5.07 -7.85
C TYR A 57 0.48 -5.15 -8.42
N GLY A 58 0.62 -5.41 -9.73
CA GLY A 58 1.91 -5.42 -10.41
C GLY A 58 2.62 -4.06 -10.33
N ILE A 59 1.91 -2.97 -10.61
CA ILE A 59 2.45 -1.60 -10.49
C ILE A 59 2.86 -1.29 -9.04
N ILE A 60 2.00 -1.64 -8.08
CA ILE A 60 2.28 -1.43 -6.66
C ILE A 60 3.50 -2.24 -6.22
N ASN A 61 3.62 -3.51 -6.62
CA ASN A 61 4.79 -4.34 -6.34
C ASN A 61 6.08 -3.68 -6.85
N THR A 62 6.10 -3.24 -8.11
CA THR A 62 7.28 -2.57 -8.69
C THR A 62 7.68 -1.35 -7.86
N TYR A 63 6.72 -0.46 -7.55
CA TYR A 63 7.04 0.75 -6.80
C TYR A 63 7.50 0.45 -5.36
N LEU A 64 6.82 -0.47 -4.66
CA LEU A 64 7.23 -0.86 -3.31
C LEU A 64 8.62 -1.52 -3.30
N SER A 65 8.95 -2.32 -4.31
CA SER A 65 10.27 -2.95 -4.45
C SER A 65 11.36 -1.92 -4.73
N ASP A 66 11.11 -0.95 -5.61
CA ASP A 66 12.10 0.09 -5.96
C ASP A 66 12.38 1.02 -4.77
N TYR A 67 11.37 1.26 -3.93
CA TYR A 67 11.45 2.16 -2.77
C TYR A 67 11.52 1.45 -1.43
N GLU A 68 11.82 0.14 -1.39
CA GLU A 68 11.81 -0.66 -0.15
C GLU A 68 12.67 -0.04 0.97
N PHE A 69 13.78 0.60 0.60
CA PHE A 69 14.69 1.29 1.52
C PHE A 69 14.05 2.45 2.31
N MET A 70 12.92 2.98 1.85
CA MET A 70 12.15 4.01 2.56
C MET A 70 11.04 3.42 3.45
N SER A 71 10.89 2.09 3.47
CA SER A 71 9.81 1.40 4.18
C SER A 71 8.40 1.95 3.84
N PRO A 72 8.04 2.02 2.55
CA PRO A 72 6.76 2.56 2.10
C PRO A 72 5.58 1.77 2.65
N THR A 73 4.44 2.42 2.83
CA THR A 73 3.15 1.76 3.12
C THR A 73 2.11 2.20 2.10
N VAL A 74 1.02 1.43 1.97
CA VAL A 74 -0.08 1.70 1.03
C VAL A 74 -1.40 1.78 1.79
N PRO A 75 -1.62 2.84 2.60
CA PRO A 75 -2.84 2.98 3.38
C PRO A 75 -4.09 3.16 2.50
N ASP A 76 -3.92 3.64 1.27
CA ASP A 76 -4.97 3.87 0.26
C ASP A 76 -5.25 2.65 -0.63
N LEU A 77 -4.77 1.45 -0.26
CA LEU A 77 -4.91 0.26 -1.10
C LEU A 77 -6.38 -0.11 -1.37
N ASP A 78 -7.28 0.05 -0.39
CA ASP A 78 -8.71 -0.23 -0.57
C ASP A 78 -9.37 0.73 -1.57
N ASP A 79 -8.87 1.96 -1.66
CA ASP A 79 -9.35 2.98 -2.60
C ASP A 79 -8.78 2.76 -4.03
N ILE A 80 -7.75 1.93 -4.15
CA ILE A 80 -7.07 1.64 -5.42
C ILE A 80 -7.49 0.28 -5.97
N VAL A 81 -7.53 -0.75 -5.12
CA VAL A 81 -7.70 -2.13 -5.53
C VAL A 81 -8.48 -2.91 -4.46
N PRO A 82 -9.76 -2.55 -4.22
CA PRO A 82 -10.58 -3.24 -3.25
C PRO A 82 -10.70 -4.72 -3.64
N LEU A 83 -10.75 -5.59 -2.63
CA LEU A 83 -10.93 -7.02 -2.85
C LEU A 83 -12.32 -7.32 -3.44
N PRO A 84 -12.45 -8.38 -4.26
CA PRO A 84 -13.74 -8.86 -4.73
C PRO A 84 -14.73 -9.08 -3.56
N PRO A 85 -16.04 -8.83 -3.77
CA PRO A 85 -16.70 -8.56 -5.06
C PRO A 85 -16.73 -7.09 -5.48
N ALA A 86 -16.04 -6.18 -4.77
CA ALA A 86 -16.08 -4.76 -5.09
C ALA A 86 -15.50 -4.47 -6.48
N PRO A 87 -16.15 -3.60 -7.29
CA PRO A 87 -15.59 -3.15 -8.55
C PRO A 87 -14.34 -2.29 -8.33
N LEU A 88 -13.47 -2.26 -9.33
CA LEU A 88 -12.28 -1.41 -9.28
C LEU A 88 -12.68 0.06 -9.55
N PRO A 89 -12.30 1.01 -8.69
CA PRO A 89 -12.53 2.44 -8.92
C PRO A 89 -11.60 2.98 -10.01
N GLU A 90 -11.84 4.20 -10.49
CA GLU A 90 -10.85 4.91 -11.31
C GLU A 90 -9.55 5.11 -10.53
N TRP A 91 -8.41 4.93 -11.19
CA TRP A 91 -7.10 5.05 -10.55
C TRP A 91 -6.08 5.65 -11.51
N ASP A 92 -5.35 6.65 -11.03
CA ASP A 92 -4.33 7.40 -11.78
C ASP A 92 -2.97 6.68 -11.88
N GLY A 93 -2.87 5.46 -11.33
CA GLY A 93 -1.64 4.67 -11.34
C GLY A 93 -0.67 4.97 -10.20
N LYS A 94 -1.04 5.80 -9.21
CA LYS A 94 -0.17 6.16 -8.09
C LYS A 94 -0.75 5.79 -6.72
N ILE A 95 0.14 5.40 -5.80
CA ILE A 95 -0.15 5.24 -4.37
C ILE A 95 0.13 6.53 -3.60
N ALA A 96 -0.46 6.72 -2.41
CA ALA A 96 -0.27 7.91 -1.59
C ALA A 96 1.21 8.18 -1.29
N PHE A 97 1.97 7.13 -0.97
CA PHE A 97 3.41 7.24 -0.74
C PHE A 97 4.17 7.79 -1.95
N GLN A 98 3.85 7.33 -3.16
CA GLN A 98 4.44 7.84 -4.39
C GLN A 98 4.16 9.33 -4.59
N ARG A 99 2.93 9.79 -4.28
CA ARG A 99 2.59 11.22 -4.36
C ARG A 99 3.37 12.06 -3.35
N TRP A 100 3.69 11.49 -2.19
CA TRP A 100 4.53 12.15 -1.20
C TRP A 100 5.99 12.25 -1.65
N VAL A 101 6.54 11.19 -2.24
CA VAL A 101 7.93 11.16 -2.74
C VAL A 101 8.11 12.05 -3.98
N GLU A 102 7.19 11.97 -4.94
CA GLU A 102 7.29 12.69 -6.23
C GLU A 102 6.61 14.07 -6.22
N GLY A 103 5.88 14.38 -5.15
CA GLY A 103 5.15 15.63 -5.00
C GLY A 103 6.07 16.82 -4.71
N ASN A 104 5.48 18.01 -4.76
CA ASN A 104 6.17 19.21 -4.30
C ASN A 104 6.38 19.16 -2.79
N GLU A 105 7.49 19.73 -2.32
CA GLU A 105 7.72 19.91 -0.89
C GLU A 105 6.54 20.66 -0.26
N PRO A 106 5.98 20.17 0.86
CA PRO A 106 4.92 20.88 1.55
C PRO A 106 5.45 22.24 2.03
N PRO A 107 4.60 23.29 2.03
CA PRO A 107 5.02 24.60 2.49
C PRO A 107 5.46 24.52 3.95
N LYS A 108 6.52 25.27 4.29
CA LYS A 108 6.99 25.38 5.68
C LYS A 108 5.82 25.83 6.58
N PRO A 109 5.59 25.16 7.73
CA PRO A 109 4.59 25.61 8.69
C PRO A 109 4.89 27.03 9.20
N SER A 110 3.85 27.75 9.64
CA SER A 110 4.04 29.07 10.27
C SER A 110 4.88 29.00 11.54
N ASP A 111 5.68 30.04 11.79
CA ASP A 111 6.51 30.12 13.00
C ASP A 111 5.66 30.07 14.30
N GLU A 112 4.44 30.61 14.27
CA GLU A 112 3.48 30.53 15.38
C GLU A 112 3.09 29.09 15.70
N LEU A 113 2.81 28.28 14.66
CA LEU A 113 2.47 26.88 14.84
C LEU A 113 3.66 26.08 15.37
N ILE A 114 4.86 26.32 14.84
CA ILE A 114 6.08 25.65 15.30
C ILE A 114 6.33 25.94 16.78
N LYS A 115 6.22 27.21 17.19
CA LYS A 115 6.35 27.61 18.60
C LYS A 115 5.31 26.93 19.50
N LYS A 116 4.03 26.93 19.11
CA LYS A 116 2.96 26.28 19.87
C LYS A 116 3.21 24.78 20.08
N LEU A 117 3.74 24.09 19.06
CA LEU A 117 4.08 22.67 19.15
C LEU A 117 5.31 22.42 20.03
N ALA A 118 6.34 23.27 19.92
CA ALA A 118 7.54 23.19 20.75
C ALA A 118 7.22 23.41 22.24
N ASP A 119 6.45 24.46 22.56
CA ASP A 119 5.99 24.75 23.93
C ASP A 119 5.19 23.57 24.51
N LYS A 120 4.31 22.96 23.71
CA LYS A 120 3.53 21.78 24.11
C LYS A 120 4.40 20.55 24.37
N ALA A 121 5.50 20.41 23.63
CA ALA A 121 6.45 19.31 23.79
C ALA A 121 7.53 19.60 24.84
N GLY A 122 7.59 20.82 25.40
CA GLY A 122 8.64 21.24 26.34
C GLY A 122 10.01 21.42 25.68
N LEU A 123 10.04 21.86 24.41
CA LEU A 123 11.25 22.00 23.61
C LEU A 123 11.53 23.48 23.27
N ASP A 124 12.80 23.85 23.22
CA ASP A 124 13.25 25.12 22.64
C ASP A 124 13.09 25.09 21.11
N VAL A 125 12.44 26.11 20.57
CA VAL A 125 12.07 26.16 19.15
C VAL A 125 13.25 26.27 18.19
N LYS A 126 14.41 26.77 18.67
CA LYS A 126 15.60 26.99 17.84
C LYS A 126 16.52 25.78 17.82
N THR A 127 16.64 25.09 18.95
CA THR A 127 17.62 24.03 19.19
C THR A 127 16.98 22.64 19.22
N GLY A 128 15.68 22.55 19.48
CA GLY A 128 14.96 21.29 19.68
C GLY A 128 15.31 20.57 20.99
N LEU A 129 16.06 21.22 21.89
CA LEU A 129 16.42 20.66 23.20
C LEU A 129 15.31 20.91 24.22
N PRO A 130 15.20 20.07 25.27
CA PRO A 130 14.30 20.34 26.38
C PRO A 130 14.54 21.72 27.00
N LEU A 131 13.45 22.39 27.38
CA LEU A 131 13.47 23.66 28.13
C LEU A 131 14.00 23.49 29.56
#